data_AF-A0AAN7ZLJ5-F1
#
_entry.id   AF-A0AAN7ZLJ5-F1
#
_cell.length_a   1.000
_cell.length_b   1.000
_cell.length_c   1.000
_cell.angle_alpha   90.00
_cell.angle_beta   90.00
_cell.angle_gamma   90.00
#
_symmetry.space_group_name_H-M   'P 1'
#
loop_
_entity.id
_entity.type
_entity.pdbx_description
1 polymer ?
#
loop_
_entity_poly.entity_id
_entity_poly.type
_entity_poly.pdbx_seq_one_letter_code
_entity_poly.pdbx_strand_id
1 'polypeptide(L)'
;MSLSPYFRSPFTDLTGSLISHQWYGRCADMELKVLDCLEAYGVDKGRRKCEDLIADFQECAGRKIRDKRVIEMREERERQCKDGERTKENSYIPVKTHGY
;
A
#
# COMPACT_ATOMS: atom_id res chain seq x y z
N MET A 1 -1.56 -5.25 8.79
CA MET A 1 -1.82 -6.69 8.64
C MET A 1 -0.79 -7.45 9.46
N SER A 2 -1.16 -8.50 10.18
CA SER A 2 -0.19 -9.37 10.87
C SER A 2 0.19 -10.54 9.97
N LEU A 3 1.48 -10.86 9.91
CA LEU A 3 2.06 -11.85 8.99
C LEU A 3 1.81 -13.30 9.44
N SER A 4 1.39 -13.49 10.69
CA SER A 4 0.88 -14.77 11.18
C SER A 4 -0.42 -14.57 11.94
N PRO A 5 -1.34 -15.55 11.93
CA PRO A 5 -2.48 -15.54 12.84
C PRO A 5 -1.97 -15.61 14.28
N TYR A 6 -2.48 -14.72 15.13
CA TYR A 6 -2.12 -14.68 16.56
C TYR A 6 -2.54 -15.96 17.30
N PHE A 7 -3.62 -16.59 16.84
CA PHE A 7 -4.12 -17.87 17.36
C PHE A 7 -4.03 -18.93 16.25
N ARG A 8 -3.23 -19.97 16.45
CA ARG A 8 -3.12 -21.10 15.50
C ARG A 8 -4.25 -22.10 15.74
N SER A 9 -5.06 -22.33 14.73
CA SER A 9 -6.13 -23.33 14.67
C SER A 9 -6.22 -23.92 13.25
N PRO A 10 -6.83 -25.10 13.07
CA PRO A 10 -7.04 -25.69 11.74
C PRO A 10 -7.80 -24.76 10.79
N PHE A 11 -8.70 -23.93 11.33
CA PHE A 11 -9.44 -22.93 10.56
C PHE A 11 -8.56 -21.76 10.10
N THR A 12 -7.62 -21.31 10.93
CA THR A 12 -6.68 -20.23 10.56
C THR A 12 -5.59 -20.73 9.61
N ASP A 13 -5.23 -22.01 9.63
CA ASP A 13 -4.36 -22.61 8.61
C ASP A 13 -5.07 -22.70 7.26
N LEU A 14 -6.36 -23.07 7.24
CA LEU A 14 -7.14 -23.16 6.00
C LEU A 14 -7.45 -21.78 5.38
N THR A 15 -7.70 -20.77 6.22
CA THR A 15 -8.04 -19.41 5.79
C THR A 15 -6.86 -18.44 5.75
N GLY A 16 -5.66 -18.87 6.16
CA GLY A 16 -4.47 -18.03 6.20
C GLY A 16 -4.06 -17.50 4.82
N SER A 17 -4.28 -18.30 3.77
CA SER A 17 -4.02 -17.92 2.38
C SER A 17 -4.93 -16.81 1.85
N LEU A 18 -6.12 -16.62 2.44
CA LEU A 18 -7.07 -15.56 2.06
C LEU A 18 -6.64 -14.18 2.56
N ILE A 19 -5.85 -14.14 3.65
CA ILE A 19 -5.35 -12.90 4.26
C ILE A 19 -3.98 -12.51 3.68
N SER A 20 -3.21 -13.50 3.20
CA SER A 20 -1.92 -13.26 2.54
C SER A 20 -2.11 -12.70 1.12
N HIS A 21 -1.21 -11.81 0.69
CA HIS A 21 -1.18 -11.30 -0.69
C HIS A 21 -0.49 -12.27 -1.67
N GLN A 22 -0.04 -13.44 -1.19
CA GLN A 22 0.75 -14.45 -1.91
C GLN A 22 0.16 -14.95 -3.24
N TRP A 23 -1.16 -14.92 -3.43
CA TRP A 23 -1.76 -15.50 -4.64
C TRP A 23 -1.70 -14.54 -5.85
N TYR A 24 -2.11 -13.27 -5.70
CA TYR A 24 -2.19 -12.31 -6.83
C TYR A 24 -2.15 -10.84 -6.40
N GLY A 25 -1.51 -10.50 -5.28
CA GLY A 25 -1.47 -9.13 -4.78
C GLY A 25 -0.43 -8.27 -5.50
N ARG A 26 -0.78 -7.03 -5.87
CA ARG A 26 0.19 -5.97 -6.26
C ARG A 26 1.33 -5.78 -5.23
N CYS A 27 1.12 -6.23 -3.99
CA CYS A 27 2.03 -6.13 -2.86
C CYS A 27 2.74 -7.45 -2.51
N ALA A 28 2.57 -8.52 -3.32
CA ALA A 28 3.13 -9.84 -3.03
C ALA A 28 4.67 -9.80 -2.91
N ASP A 29 5.36 -9.08 -3.80
CA ASP A 29 6.82 -8.95 -3.75
C ASP A 29 7.31 -8.27 -2.46
N MET A 30 6.52 -7.33 -1.93
CA MET A 30 6.85 -6.67 -0.67
C MET A 30 6.57 -7.60 0.52
N GLU A 31 5.51 -8.40 0.46
CA GLU A 31 5.22 -9.43 1.46
C GLU A 31 6.37 -10.45 1.54
N LEU A 32 6.87 -10.92 0.38
CA LEU A 32 8.00 -11.85 0.31
C LEU A 32 9.27 -11.27 0.96
N LYS A 33 9.63 -10.01 0.65
CA LYS A 33 10.79 -9.35 1.27
C LYS A 33 10.66 -9.24 2.79
N VAL A 34 9.46 -8.98 3.29
CA VAL A 34 9.20 -8.93 4.72
C VAL A 34 9.36 -10.32 5.34
N LEU A 35 8.84 -11.37 4.70
CA LEU A 35 9.00 -12.75 5.15
C LEU A 35 10.47 -13.17 5.19
N ASP A 36 11.24 -12.91 4.14
CA ASP A 36 12.68 -13.21 4.08
C ASP A 36 13.44 -12.54 5.24
N CYS A 37 13.12 -11.27 5.53
CA CYS A 37 13.76 -10.54 6.62
C CYS A 37 13.37 -11.09 8.00
N LEU A 38 12.10 -11.47 8.19
CA LEU A 38 11.64 -12.08 9.43
C LEU A 38 12.17 -13.50 9.63
N GLU A 39 12.36 -14.26 8.56
CA GLU A 39 13.00 -15.57 8.59
C GLU A 39 14.47 -15.44 9.03
N ALA A 40 15.20 -14.46 8.49
CA ALA A 40 16.60 -14.23 8.83
C ALA A 40 16.82 -13.78 10.28
N TYR A 41 15.94 -12.93 10.84
CA TYR A 41 16.14 -12.33 12.17
C TYR A 41 15.25 -12.91 13.27
N GLY A 42 14.23 -13.69 12.93
CA GLY A 42 13.17 -14.12 13.85
C GLY A 42 12.20 -12.97 14.20
N VAL A 43 11.05 -13.32 14.78
CA VAL A 43 9.94 -12.37 14.99
C VAL A 43 10.32 -11.21 15.92
N ASP A 44 11.00 -11.47 17.03
CA ASP A 44 11.26 -10.43 18.04
C ASP A 44 12.26 -9.37 17.58
N LYS A 45 13.35 -9.80 16.95
CA LYS A 45 14.38 -8.89 16.41
C LYS A 45 13.97 -8.34 15.05
N GLY A 46 13.26 -9.13 14.25
CA GLY A 46 12.76 -8.77 12.93
C GLY A 46 11.76 -7.62 12.97
N ARG A 47 10.94 -7.48 14.02
CA ARG A 47 10.05 -6.32 14.18
C ARG A 47 10.76 -4.97 14.15
N ARG A 48 11.98 -4.91 14.68
CA ARG A 48 12.79 -3.67 14.69
C ARG A 48 13.70 -3.58 13.47
N LYS A 49 14.30 -4.69 13.06
CA LYS A 49 15.26 -4.70 11.95
C LYS A 49 14.60 -4.62 10.57
N CYS A 50 13.38 -5.12 10.44
CA CYS A 50 12.61 -5.14 9.20
C CYS A 50 11.52 -4.06 9.19
N GLU A 51 11.62 -3.05 10.06
CA GLU A 51 10.57 -2.03 10.24
C GLU A 51 10.23 -1.31 8.94
N ASP A 52 11.24 -0.91 8.16
CA ASP A 52 11.06 -0.23 6.87
C ASP A 52 10.31 -1.11 5.87
N LEU A 53 10.69 -2.39 5.75
CA LEU A 53 10.03 -3.35 4.86
C LEU A 53 8.58 -3.59 5.28
N ILE A 54 8.33 -3.68 6.59
CA ILE A 54 6.99 -3.85 7.14
C ILE A 54 6.15 -2.60 6.86
N ALA A 55 6.73 -1.40 7.02
CA ALA A 55 6.05 -0.14 6.75
C ALA A 55 5.67 0.00 5.28
N ASP A 56 6.57 -0.35 4.36
CA ASP A 56 6.31 -0.33 2.91
C ASP A 56 5.20 -1.32 2.51
N PHE A 57 5.23 -2.53 3.06
CA PHE A 57 4.17 -3.50 2.83
C PHE A 57 2.81 -3.01 3.36
N GLN A 58 2.79 -2.40 4.55
CA GLN A 58 1.59 -1.81 5.12
C GLN A 58 1.08 -0.61 4.31
N GLU A 59 1.98 0.19 3.74
CA GLU A 59 1.64 1.26 2.81
C GLU A 59 1.02 0.68 1.54
N CYS A 60 1.62 -0.33 0.94
CA CYS A 60 1.09 -0.93 -0.29
C CYS A 60 -0.31 -1.51 -0.09
N ALA A 61 -0.52 -2.23 1.03
CA ALA A 61 -1.80 -2.84 1.37
C ALA A 61 -2.87 -1.80 1.78
N GLY A 62 -2.48 -0.79 2.58
CA GLY A 62 -3.39 0.18 3.17
C GLY A 62 -3.57 1.47 2.38
N ARG A 63 -2.62 1.78 1.48
CA ARG A 63 -2.60 2.91 0.54
C ARG A 63 -2.70 4.30 1.16
N LYS A 64 -2.50 4.41 2.47
CA LYS A 64 -2.75 5.61 3.28
C LYS A 64 -1.91 6.80 2.83
N ILE A 65 -0.60 6.59 2.63
CA ILE A 65 0.34 7.67 2.30
C ILE A 65 0.08 8.14 0.87
N ARG A 66 -0.05 7.20 -0.08
CA ARG A 66 -0.44 7.53 -1.46
C ARG A 66 -1.72 8.35 -1.51
N ASP A 67 -2.78 7.92 -0.81
CA ASP A 67 -4.07 8.58 -0.90
C ASP A 67 -4.03 9.99 -0.27
N LYS A 68 -3.33 10.15 0.86
CA LYS A 68 -3.09 11.47 1.44
C LYS A 68 -2.37 12.39 0.46
N ARG A 69 -1.31 11.91 -0.21
CA ARG A 69 -0.59 12.67 -1.23
C ARG A 69 -1.50 13.09 -2.38
N VAL A 70 -2.38 12.21 -2.86
CA VAL A 70 -3.31 12.53 -3.94
C VAL A 70 -4.33 13.59 -3.52
N ILE A 71 -4.81 13.53 -2.28
CA ILE A 71 -5.73 14.52 -1.70
C ILE A 71 -5.03 15.88 -1.61
N GLU A 72 -3.83 15.96 -1.03
CA GLU A 72 -3.07 17.21 -0.91
C GLU A 72 -2.77 17.82 -2.30
N MET A 73 -2.35 17.00 -3.28
CA MET A 73 -2.15 17.46 -4.67
C MET A 73 -3.44 17.93 -5.35
N ARG A 74 -4.61 17.47 -4.90
CA ARG A 74 -5.91 17.91 -5.41
C ARG A 74 -6.32 19.24 -4.78
N GLU A 75 -6.19 19.37 -3.46
CA GLU A 75 -6.50 20.59 -2.72
C GLU A 75 -5.66 21.77 -3.22
N GLU A 76 -4.36 21.56 -3.42
CA GLU A 76 -3.47 22.60 -3.94
C GLU A 76 -3.83 23.00 -5.38
N ARG A 77 -4.27 22.04 -6.21
CA ARG A 77 -4.79 22.35 -7.56
C ARG A 77 -6.07 23.18 -7.51
N GLU A 78 -6.99 22.85 -6.61
CA GLU A 78 -8.23 23.59 -6.44
C GLU A 78 -7.95 25.01 -5.93
N ARG A 79 -6.95 25.20 -5.06
CA ARG A 79 -6.47 26.51 -4.64
C ARG A 79 -5.94 27.33 -5.83
N GLN A 80 -5.01 26.78 -6.61
CA GLN A 80 -4.44 27.46 -7.79
C GLN A 80 -5.51 27.86 -8.82
N CYS A 81 -6.56 27.05 -8.99
CA CYS A 81 -7.69 27.38 -9.85
C CYS A 81 -8.59 28.50 -9.28
N LYS A 82 -8.72 28.61 -7.96
CA LYS A 82 -9.46 29.71 -7.30
C LYS A 82 -8.70 31.02 -7.34
N ASP A 83 -7.39 30.97 -7.13
CA ASP A 83 -6.48 32.11 -7.15
C ASP A 83 -6.23 32.64 -8.58
N GLY A 84 -6.70 31.91 -9.61
CA GLY A 84 -6.57 32.28 -11.01
C GLY A 84 -5.18 32.00 -11.61
N GLU A 85 -4.26 31.42 -10.84
CA GLU A 85 -2.93 31.00 -11.29
C GLU A 85 -3.01 29.89 -12.36
N ARG A 86 -4.10 29.12 -12.38
CA ARG A 86 -4.32 28.01 -13.31
C ARG A 86 -5.71 28.03 -13.96
N THR A 87 -5.77 27.99 -15.28
CA THR A 87 -7.04 27.86 -16.04
C THR A 87 -7.69 26.49 -15.81
N LYS A 88 -9.03 26.46 -15.66
CA LYS A 88 -9.80 25.22 -15.41
C LYS A 88 -9.58 24.13 -16.45
N GLU A 89 -9.38 24.51 -17.71
CA GLU A 89 -9.10 23.60 -18.84
C GLU A 89 -7.76 22.85 -18.68
N ASN A 90 -6.80 23.43 -17.96
CA ASN A 90 -5.50 22.84 -17.66
C ASN A 90 -5.43 22.19 -16.26
N SER A 91 -6.55 22.09 -15.54
CA SER A 91 -6.57 21.53 -14.18
C SER A 91 -6.32 20.02 -14.15
N TYR A 92 -6.86 19.29 -15.15
CA TYR A 92 -6.65 17.86 -15.36
C TYR A 92 -6.33 17.59 -16.82
N ILE A 93 -5.55 16.52 -17.06
CA ILE A 93 -5.30 16.03 -18.41
C ILE A 93 -6.65 15.60 -19.00
N PRO A 94 -7.00 16.01 -20.24
CA PRO A 94 -8.20 15.52 -20.89
C PRO A 94 -8.16 13.99 -20.94
N VAL A 95 -9.27 13.34 -20.58
CA VAL A 95 -9.37 11.89 -20.65
C VAL A 95 -9.21 11.48 -22.11
N LYS A 96 -8.08 10.86 -22.46
CA LYS A 96 -7.95 10.21 -23.76
C LYS A 96 -8.85 8.99 -23.74
N THR A 97 -10.03 9.09 -24.35
CA THR A 97 -10.82 7.91 -24.69
C THR A 97 -9.99 7.13 -25.70
N HIS A 98 -9.23 6.14 -25.24
CA HIS A 98 -8.75 5.09 -26.12
C HIS A 98 -10.01 4.37 -26.60
N GLY A 99 -10.45 4.72 -27.82
CA GLY A 99 -11.50 3.98 -28.51
C GLY A 99 -11.09 2.51 -28.55
N TYR A 100 -11.99 1.64 -28.09
CA TYR A 100 -11.90 0.21 -28.34
C TYR A 100 -11.87 -0.06 -29.84
#